data_AF-A0A183K478-F1
#
_entry.id   AF-A0A183K478-F1
#
_cell.length_a   1.000
_cell.length_b   1.000
_cell.length_c   1.000
_cell.angle_alpha   90.00
_cell.angle_beta   90.00
_cell.angle_gamma   90.00
#
_symmetry.space_group_name_H-M   'P 1'
#
loop_
_entity.id
_entity.type
_entity.pdbx_description
1 polymer ?
#
loop_
_entity_poly.entity_id
_entity_poly.type
_entity_poly.pdbx_seq_one_letter_code
_entity_poly.pdbx_strand_id
1 'polypeptide(L)' 'MSYDRIFLPFLRQAKYNHSEAQMRLDNFITLRTSPESPVVNWYDRSTITNTILDEYLNMG' A
#
# COMPACT_ATOMS: atom_id res chain seq x y z
N MET A 1 13.50 5.28 4.96
CA MET A 1 12.62 5.94 3.96
C MET A 1 12.22 7.29 4.53
N SER A 2 12.38 8.41 3.81
CA SER A 2 11.97 9.70 4.35
C SER A 2 10.45 9.74 4.47
N TYR A 3 9.96 10.20 5.63
CA TYR A 3 8.55 10.32 6.00
C TYR A 3 7.71 11.00 4.89
N ASP A 4 8.34 11.95 4.19
CA ASP A 4 7.76 12.71 3.09
C ASP A 4 7.25 11.85 1.92
N ARG A 5 7.91 10.72 1.60
CA ARG A 5 7.52 9.92 0.43
C ARG A 5 6.17 9.23 0.60
N ILE A 6 5.84 8.85 1.83
CA ILE A 6 4.55 8.20 2.14
C ILE A 6 3.47 9.25 2.31
N PHE A 7 3.79 10.43 2.86
CA PHE A 7 2.81 11.48 3.10
C PHE A 7 2.42 12.28 1.85
N LEU A 8 3.34 12.44 0.89
CA LEU A 8 3.12 13.24 -0.32
C LEU A 8 1.90 12.82 -1.16
N PRO A 9 1.59 11.52 -1.38
CA PRO A 9 0.34 11.09 -2.03
C PRO A 9 -0.92 11.57 -1.30
N PHE A 10 -0.94 11.50 0.03
CA PHE A 10 -2.09 11.96 0.84
C PHE A 10 -2.24 13.47 0.74
N LEU A 11 -1.13 14.23 0.75
CA LEU A 11 -1.15 15.67 0.51
C LEU A 11 -1.73 16.01 -0.86
N ARG A 12 -1.26 15.35 -1.93
CA ARG A 12 -1.78 15.59 -3.30
C ARG A 12 -3.27 15.34 -3.38
N GLN A 13 -3.74 14.24 -2.81
CA GLN A 13 -5.15 13.86 -2.84
C GLN A 13 -6.01 14.83 -1.98
N ALA A 14 -5.49 15.31 -0.85
CA ALA A 14 -6.14 16.29 0.01
C ALA A 14 -5.95 17.76 -0.45
N LYS A 15 -5.48 17.99 -1.69
CA LYS A 15 -5.21 19.34 -2.23
C LYS A 15 -4.31 20.18 -1.32
N TYR A 16 -3.32 19.53 -0.70
CA TYR A 16 -2.37 20.09 0.26
C TYR A 16 -3.00 20.61 1.57
N ASN A 17 -4.22 20.22 1.90
CA ASN A 17 -4.76 20.39 3.25
C ASN A 17 -4.07 19.39 4.20
N HIS A 18 -3.23 19.90 5.09
CA HIS A 18 -2.45 19.07 6.01
C HIS A 18 -3.30 18.27 6.99
N SER A 19 -4.35 18.88 7.56
CA SER A 19 -5.21 18.21 8.55
C SER A 19 -5.97 17.05 7.91
N GLU A 20 -6.51 17.26 6.71
CA GLU A 20 -7.22 16.23 5.96
C GLU A 20 -6.27 15.12 5.48
N ALA A 21 -5.04 15.46 5.06
CA ALA A 21 -4.03 14.48 4.68
C ALA A 21 -3.60 13.60 5.88
N GLN A 22 -3.43 14.20 7.06
CA GLN A 22 -3.11 13.48 8.30
C GLN A 22 -4.22 12.50 8.66
N MET A 23 -5.47 12.97 8.71
CA MET A 23 -6.63 12.11 8.99
C MET A 23 -6.71 10.91 8.02
N ARG A 24 -6.45 11.11 6.73
CA ARG A 24 -6.45 10.03 5.72
C ARG A 24 -5.29 9.05 5.93
N LEU A 25 -4.11 9.54 6.31
CA LEU A 25 -2.97 8.68 6.66
C LEU A 25 -3.26 7.84 7.91
N ASP A 26 -3.84 8.44 8.94
CA ASP A 26 -4.19 7.75 10.19
C ASP A 26 -5.23 6.66 9.95
N ASN A 27 -6.26 6.95 9.15
CA ASN A 27 -7.25 5.96 8.73
C ASN A 27 -6.60 4.82 7.94
N PHE A 28 -5.68 5.13 7.02
CA PHE A 28 -4.95 4.12 6.27
C PHE A 28 -4.14 3.21 7.18
N ILE A 29 -3.38 3.77 8.14
CA ILE A 29 -2.59 2.98 9.09
C ILE A 29 -3.54 2.12 9.93
N THR A 30 -4.59 2.71 10.50
CA THR A 30 -5.58 2.02 11.35
C THR A 30 -6.18 0.81 10.66
N LEU A 31 -6.64 0.96 9.42
CA LEU A 31 -7.20 -0.14 8.62
C LEU A 31 -6.17 -1.22 8.31
N ARG A 32 -4.89 -0.86 8.19
CA ARG A 32 -3.82 -1.78 7.79
C ARG A 32 -3.16 -2.50 8.95
N THR A 33 -3.28 -1.95 10.16
CA THR A 33 -2.78 -2.56 11.40
C THR A 33 -3.89 -3.17 12.25
N SER A 34 -5.17 -2.98 11.89
CA SER A 34 -6.30 -3.62 12.58
C SER A 34 -6.18 -5.14 12.43
N PRO A 35 -6.21 -5.90 13.54
CA PRO A 35 -6.21 -7.35 13.51
C PRO A 35 -7.50 -7.93 12.91
N GLU A 36 -8.60 -7.16 12.88
CA GLU A 36 -9.87 -7.55 12.25
C GLU A 36 -9.93 -7.26 10.74
N SER A 37 -8.97 -6.51 10.19
CA SER A 37 -8.86 -6.23 8.76
C SER A 37 -7.69 -7.01 8.17
N PRO A 38 -7.88 -8.29 7.79
CA PRO A 38 -6.81 -9.07 7.17
C PRO A 38 -6.32 -8.35 5.92
N VAL A 39 -5.00 -8.36 5.72
CA VAL A 39 -4.36 -7.83 4.51
C VAL A 39 -5.11 -8.41 3.30
N VAL A 40 -5.78 -7.53 2.56
CA VAL A 40 -6.58 -7.95 1.39
C VAL A 40 -5.66 -8.72 0.43
N ASN A 41 -6.10 -9.89 -0.03
CA ASN A 41 -5.27 -10.88 -0.77
C ASN A 41 -4.48 -10.29 -1.96
N TRP A 42 -4.94 -9.21 -2.59
CA TRP A 42 -4.22 -8.54 -3.68
C TRP A 42 -2.96 -7.78 -3.23
N TYR A 43 -2.77 -7.59 -1.93
CA TYR A 43 -1.58 -7.03 -1.31
C TYR A 43 -0.77 -8.10 -0.56
N ASP A 44 -1.16 -9.38 -0.61
CA ASP A 44 -0.32 -10.41 -0.02
C ASP A 44 1.04 -10.42 -0.75
N ARG A 45 2.08 -10.06 0.00
CA ARG A 45 3.48 -10.08 -0.47
C ARG A 45 4.13 -11.43 -0.16
N SER A 46 3.37 -12.43 0.30
CA SER A 46 3.83 -13.80 0.26
C SER A 46 4.32 -14.05 -1.16
N THR A 47 5.59 -14.46 -1.25
CA THR A 47 6.35 -14.53 -2.48
C THR A 47 5.52 -15.26 -3.51
N ILE A 48 5.17 -14.58 -4.61
CA ILE A 48 4.55 -15.21 -5.77
C ILE A 48 5.61 -16.15 -6.34
N THR A 49 5.79 -17.33 -5.75
CA THR A 49 6.35 -18.50 -6.43
C THR A 49 5.22 -19.03 -7.30
N ASN A 50 4.91 -18.27 -8.34
CA ASN A 50 3.91 -18.67 -9.31
C ASN A 50 4.68 -19.20 -10.50
N THR A 51 4.74 -20.52 -10.58
CA THR A 51 5.39 -21.28 -11.65
C THR A 51 4.95 -20.81 -13.04
N ILE A 52 3.72 -20.29 -13.16
CA ILE A 52 3.17 -19.72 -14.40
C ILE A 52 3.89 -18.42 -14.79
N LEU A 53 4.24 -17.57 -13.81
CA LEU A 53 4.99 -16.35 -14.06
C LEU A 53 6.43 -16.67 -14.47
N ASP A 54 7.06 -17.65 -13.83
CA ASP A 54 8.40 -18.10 -14.19
C ASP A 54 8.42 -18.72 -15.60
N GLU A 55 7.44 -19.54 -15.97
CA GLU A 55 7.30 -20.05 -17.34
C GLU A 55 7.16 -18.92 -18.35
N TYR A 56 6.26 -17.95 -18.11
CA TYR A 56 6.06 -16.82 -19.01
C TYR A 56 7.34 -15.98 -19.21
N LEU A 57 8.11 -15.74 -18.14
CA LEU A 57 9.36 -14.99 -18.22
C LEU A 57 10.49 -15.77 -18.93
N ASN A 58 10.43 -17.10 -18.93
CA ASN A 58 11.43 -17.97 -19.55
C ASN A 58 11.09 -18.38 -21.00
N MET A 59 9.93 -17.98 -21.53
CA MET A 59 9.53 -18.23 -22.93
C MET A 59 10.20 -17.27 -23.95
N GLY A 60 11.27 -16.57 -23.54
CA GLY A 60 12.08 -15.71 -24.40
C GLY A 60 12.85 -16.47 -25.47
#